data_AF-A0A416HEX1-F1
#
_entry.id   AF-A0A416HEX1-F1
#
_cell.length_a   1.000
_cell.length_b   1.000
_cell.length_c   1.000
_cell.angle_alpha   90.00
_cell.angle_beta   90.00
_cell.angle_gamma   90.00
#
_symmetry.space_group_name_H-M   'P 1'
#
loop_
_entity.id
_entity.type
_entity.pdbx_description
1 polymer ?
#
loop_
_entity_poly.entity_id
_entity_poly.type
_entity_poly.pdbx_seq_one_letter_code
_entity_poly.pdbx_strand_id
1 'polypeptide(L)'
;MEQNRIKEFVKKYDPSLTRYEAYYYGYLEIADELCSLVLRGEKKATTGLLKSYLLEGEELPREGDYSVILDSREQPRCITRISRVTQVRFSDITEEYARTEGEGDKSLAYWKEAHRQAFGRECREEYGIEFTEDMICVCEEFEVVYAEPFIEEEPSMEEELSTEKAAVIDTMKPEDYEEVRKLWVDTPGMGLNETDDSEEGITAYLKRNPSTCFVARKEGRMVGAILSGHDGRRGFIYHTAVKQTERKQGIGSALVDAALTGLKREGIKKVALVVFRKNQTGDAFWEKQGFALREDLNYRNKALAELVRIDT
;
A
#
# COMPACT_ATOMS: atom_id res chain seq x y z
N MET A 1 -8.31 15.26 15.88
CA MET A 1 -7.33 16.22 15.34
C MET A 1 -7.45 16.30 13.82
N GLU A 2 -7.70 15.20 13.10
CA GLU A 2 -8.03 15.15 11.64
C GLU A 2 -9.01 16.24 11.17
N GLN A 3 -10.24 16.23 11.71
CA GLN A 3 -11.32 17.09 11.21
C GLN A 3 -11.01 18.59 11.35
N ASN A 4 -10.07 18.96 12.24
CA ASN A 4 -9.69 20.36 12.40
C ASN A 4 -8.78 20.82 11.26
N ARG A 5 -7.87 19.97 10.75
CA ARG A 5 -6.97 20.30 9.64
C ARG A 5 -7.74 20.50 8.33
N ILE A 6 -8.73 19.66 8.05
CA ILE A 6 -9.58 19.79 6.85
C ILE A 6 -10.39 21.10 6.91
N LYS A 7 -10.99 21.41 8.06
CA LYS A 7 -11.72 22.68 8.26
C LYS A 7 -10.82 23.89 8.12
N GLU A 8 -9.61 23.84 8.64
CA GLU A 8 -8.61 24.91 8.49
C GLU A 8 -8.18 25.09 7.04
N PHE A 9 -7.98 23.98 6.31
CA PHE A 9 -7.66 23.99 4.88
C PHE A 9 -8.77 24.63 4.05
N VAL A 10 -10.02 24.19 4.23
CA VAL A 10 -11.18 24.78 3.54
C VAL A 10 -11.32 26.26 3.90
N LYS A 11 -11.24 26.61 5.19
CA LYS A 11 -11.31 28.01 5.62
C LYS A 11 -10.21 28.88 5.02
N LYS A 12 -9.02 28.32 4.76
CA LYS A 12 -7.90 29.04 4.16
C LYS A 12 -8.11 29.30 2.67
N TYR A 13 -8.65 28.33 1.93
CA TYR A 13 -8.64 28.36 0.45
C TYR A 13 -10.02 28.56 -0.18
N ASP A 14 -11.10 28.17 0.48
CA ASP A 14 -12.47 28.53 0.13
C ASP A 14 -13.33 28.74 1.40
N PRO A 15 -13.21 29.89 2.09
CA PRO A 15 -13.95 30.16 3.31
C PRO A 15 -15.47 30.26 3.10
N SER A 16 -15.94 30.36 1.85
CA SER A 16 -17.36 30.39 1.54
C SER A 16 -18.01 29.00 1.55
N LEU A 17 -17.18 27.95 1.51
CA LEU A 17 -17.62 26.57 1.43
C LEU A 17 -18.09 26.05 2.79
N THR A 18 -19.39 25.79 2.91
CA THR A 18 -20.02 25.34 4.16
C THR A 18 -20.43 23.87 4.16
N ARG A 19 -20.51 23.23 2.98
CA ARG A 19 -20.85 21.82 2.82
C ARG A 19 -19.86 21.21 1.82
N TYR A 20 -19.20 20.15 2.23
CA TYR A 20 -18.25 19.39 1.42
C TYR A 20 -18.07 18.01 2.02
N GLU A 21 -17.62 17.07 1.19
CA GLU A 21 -17.12 15.78 1.64
C GLU A 21 -15.59 15.78 1.63
N ALA A 22 -14.97 14.88 2.39
CA ALA A 22 -13.51 14.77 2.41
C ALA A 22 -13.11 13.30 2.39
N TYR A 23 -12.37 12.91 1.37
CA TYR A 23 -11.97 11.52 1.13
C TYR A 23 -10.72 11.47 0.24
N TYR A 24 -10.04 10.32 0.21
CA TYR A 24 -9.05 10.01 -0.82
C TYR A 24 -9.70 9.18 -1.92
N TYR A 25 -9.16 9.25 -3.14
CA TYR A 25 -9.65 8.40 -4.24
C TYR A 25 -9.12 6.97 -4.11
N GLY A 26 -9.93 6.00 -4.50
CA GLY A 26 -9.56 4.59 -4.55
C GLY A 26 -9.27 3.99 -3.16
N TYR A 27 -8.41 2.99 -3.13
CA TYR A 27 -7.92 2.38 -1.88
C TYR A 27 -6.63 3.06 -1.40
N LEU A 28 -6.27 2.84 -0.14
CA LEU A 28 -5.11 3.49 0.50
C LEU A 28 -3.81 3.29 -0.29
N GLU A 29 -3.66 2.16 -0.97
CA GLU A 29 -2.47 1.80 -1.76
C GLU A 29 -2.26 2.68 -3.00
N ILE A 30 -3.32 3.30 -3.52
CA ILE A 30 -3.29 4.13 -4.75
C ILE A 30 -3.70 5.59 -4.52
N ALA A 31 -4.08 5.94 -3.29
CA ALA A 31 -4.56 7.29 -2.92
C ALA A 31 -3.61 8.42 -3.35
N ASP A 32 -2.31 8.26 -3.11
CA ASP A 32 -1.31 9.30 -3.45
C ASP A 32 -1.13 9.47 -4.96
N GLU A 33 -1.19 8.38 -5.72
CA GLU A 33 -1.10 8.39 -7.18
C GLU A 33 -2.29 9.12 -7.79
N LEU A 34 -3.50 8.77 -7.36
CA LEU A 34 -4.74 9.39 -7.85
C LEU A 34 -4.82 10.86 -7.43
N CYS A 35 -4.43 11.20 -6.20
CA CYS A 35 -4.35 12.60 -5.77
C CYS A 35 -3.35 13.39 -6.63
N SER A 36 -2.19 12.82 -6.96
CA SER A 36 -1.19 13.46 -7.83
C SER A 36 -1.72 13.71 -9.25
N LEU A 37 -2.50 12.78 -9.81
CA LEU A 37 -3.15 12.98 -11.12
C LEU A 37 -4.13 14.15 -11.09
N VAL A 38 -4.86 14.35 -9.99
CA VAL A 38 -5.78 15.48 -9.82
C VAL A 38 -5.00 16.80 -9.73
N LEU A 39 -3.93 16.83 -8.92
CA LEU A 39 -3.08 18.02 -8.76
C LEU A 39 -2.41 18.44 -10.08
N ARG A 40 -2.04 17.48 -10.94
CA ARG A 40 -1.51 17.73 -12.28
C ARG A 40 -2.59 18.10 -13.31
N GLY A 41 -3.86 18.05 -12.94
CA GLY A 41 -4.99 18.28 -13.84
C GLY A 41 -5.17 17.18 -14.89
N GLU A 42 -4.63 15.99 -14.64
CA GLU A 42 -4.75 14.83 -15.52
C GLU A 42 -6.02 14.01 -15.24
N LYS A 43 -6.38 13.83 -13.96
CA LYS A 43 -7.64 13.20 -13.52
C LYS A 43 -8.70 14.29 -13.28
N LYS A 44 -9.82 14.20 -14.01
CA LYS A 44 -10.94 15.15 -13.95
C LYS A 44 -12.30 14.50 -13.79
N ALA A 45 -12.32 13.18 -13.57
CA ALA A 45 -13.52 12.45 -13.27
C ALA A 45 -13.26 11.34 -12.25
N THR A 46 -14.31 10.91 -11.57
CA THR A 46 -14.33 9.77 -10.65
C THR A 46 -15.60 8.95 -10.89
N THR A 47 -15.56 7.67 -10.54
CA THR A 47 -16.68 6.76 -10.77
C THR A 47 -17.00 5.91 -9.54
N GLY A 48 -18.25 6.01 -9.07
CA GLY A 48 -18.83 5.11 -8.07
C GLY A 48 -19.88 4.16 -8.67
N LEU A 49 -20.35 3.19 -7.89
CA LEU A 49 -21.48 2.34 -8.26
C LEU A 49 -22.78 2.90 -7.70
N LEU A 50 -23.82 3.04 -8.52
CA LEU A 50 -25.17 3.42 -8.07
C LEU A 50 -25.69 2.47 -6.98
N LYS A 51 -25.30 1.19 -7.07
CA LYS A 51 -25.71 0.16 -6.13
C LYS A 51 -25.22 0.46 -4.70
N SER A 52 -24.02 1.01 -4.56
CA SER A 52 -23.38 1.34 -3.28
C SER A 52 -24.18 2.40 -2.54
N TYR A 53 -24.46 3.54 -3.20
CA TYR A 53 -25.33 4.60 -2.64
C TYR A 53 -26.70 4.06 -2.19
N LEU A 54 -27.32 3.18 -2.98
CA LEU A 54 -28.63 2.59 -2.65
C LEU A 54 -28.58 1.66 -1.42
N LEU A 55 -27.48 0.93 -1.24
CA LEU A 55 -27.31 -0.01 -0.13
C LEU A 55 -26.94 0.72 1.17
N GLU A 56 -26.17 1.79 1.07
CA GLU A 56 -25.73 2.62 2.21
C GLU A 56 -26.76 3.67 2.61
N GLY A 57 -27.73 3.96 1.73
CA GLY A 57 -28.74 5.00 1.95
C GLY A 57 -28.17 6.40 1.80
N GLU A 58 -27.10 6.56 1.02
CA GLU A 58 -26.45 7.85 0.74
C GLU A 58 -27.16 8.61 -0.39
N GLU A 59 -27.06 9.94 -0.35
CA GLU A 59 -27.54 10.77 -1.47
C GLU A 59 -26.58 10.66 -2.65
N LEU A 60 -27.11 10.66 -3.87
CA LEU A 60 -26.28 10.76 -5.06
C LEU A 60 -25.59 12.13 -5.14
N PRO A 61 -24.34 12.17 -5.64
CA PRO A 61 -23.63 13.42 -5.88
C PRO A 61 -24.40 14.30 -6.87
N ARG A 62 -24.29 15.62 -6.69
CA ARG A 62 -24.96 16.61 -7.52
C ARG A 62 -23.97 17.58 -8.12
N GLU A 63 -24.32 18.11 -9.28
CA GLU A 63 -23.58 19.22 -9.87
C GLU A 63 -23.50 20.39 -8.90
N GLY A 64 -22.29 20.91 -8.69
CA GLY A 64 -22.00 21.95 -7.72
C GLY A 64 -21.63 21.45 -6.32
N ASP A 65 -21.71 20.15 -6.03
CA ASP A 65 -21.17 19.61 -4.78
C ASP A 65 -19.63 19.71 -4.77
N TYR A 66 -19.07 19.87 -3.58
CA TYR A 66 -17.64 20.07 -3.37
C TYR A 66 -17.04 18.92 -2.56
N SER A 67 -15.81 18.55 -2.92
CA SER A 67 -15.03 17.55 -2.22
C SER A 67 -13.64 18.08 -1.90
N VAL A 68 -13.12 17.69 -0.73
CA VAL A 68 -11.73 17.91 -0.34
C VAL A 68 -10.98 16.59 -0.52
N ILE A 69 -10.02 16.58 -1.44
CA ILE A 69 -9.29 15.36 -1.76
C ILE A 69 -8.08 15.23 -0.85
N LEU A 70 -7.96 14.07 -0.21
CA LEU A 70 -6.91 13.74 0.75
C LEU A 70 -5.82 12.87 0.12
N ASP A 71 -4.61 12.95 0.66
CA ASP A 71 -3.54 11.97 0.42
C ASP A 71 -3.66 10.74 1.34
N SER A 72 -2.79 9.74 1.19
CA SER A 72 -2.75 8.51 2.00
C SER A 72 -2.47 8.75 3.49
N ARG A 73 -2.04 9.97 3.85
CA ARG A 73 -1.80 10.43 5.22
C ARG A 73 -2.93 11.32 5.72
N GLU A 74 -4.08 11.31 5.04
CA GLU A 74 -5.29 12.10 5.34
C GLU A 74 -5.03 13.63 5.32
N GLN A 75 -4.03 14.08 4.57
CA GLN A 75 -3.75 15.51 4.41
C GLN A 75 -4.55 16.06 3.24
N PRO A 76 -5.29 17.17 3.41
CA PRO A 76 -6.05 17.78 2.32
C PRO A 76 -5.11 18.43 1.32
N ARG A 77 -5.26 18.09 0.03
CA ARG A 77 -4.37 18.54 -1.06
C ARG A 77 -5.07 19.42 -2.08
N CYS A 78 -6.35 19.18 -2.34
CA CYS A 78 -7.13 20.00 -3.26
C CYS A 78 -8.62 20.03 -2.90
N ILE A 79 -9.31 21.02 -3.46
CA ILE A 79 -10.77 21.17 -3.43
C ILE A 79 -11.26 21.01 -4.86
N THR A 80 -12.17 20.07 -5.08
CA THR A 80 -12.85 19.86 -6.34
C THR A 80 -14.32 20.26 -6.23
N ARG A 81 -14.92 20.59 -7.37
CA ARG A 81 -16.35 20.83 -7.52
C ARG A 81 -16.87 20.03 -8.68
N ILE A 82 -17.93 19.27 -8.46
CA ILE A 82 -18.59 18.47 -9.49
C ILE A 82 -19.18 19.41 -10.54
N SER A 83 -18.78 19.22 -11.79
CA SER A 83 -19.30 19.98 -12.94
C SER A 83 -20.40 19.21 -13.68
N ARG A 84 -20.39 17.88 -13.59
CA ARG A 84 -21.39 17.02 -14.24
C ARG A 84 -21.53 15.68 -13.55
N VAL A 85 -22.77 15.19 -13.44
CA VAL A 85 -23.05 13.82 -12.99
C VAL A 85 -23.84 13.08 -14.07
N THR A 86 -23.39 11.88 -14.43
CA THR A 86 -24.09 11.01 -15.37
C THR A 86 -24.20 9.59 -14.81
N GLN A 87 -25.22 8.86 -15.27
CA GLN A 87 -25.40 7.45 -14.92
C GLN A 87 -25.32 6.62 -16.19
N VAL A 88 -24.33 5.74 -16.24
CA VAL A 88 -24.01 4.94 -17.43
C VAL A 88 -23.77 3.51 -17.00
N ARG A 89 -24.16 2.51 -17.80
CA ARG A 89 -23.76 1.13 -17.51
C ARG A 89 -22.24 1.00 -17.61
N PHE A 90 -21.63 0.21 -16.75
CA PHE A 90 -20.20 -0.09 -16.81
C PHE A 90 -19.74 -0.51 -18.21
N SER A 91 -20.51 -1.36 -18.87
CA SER A 91 -20.25 -1.84 -20.24
C SER A 91 -20.22 -0.73 -21.29
N ASP A 92 -20.97 0.36 -21.08
CA ASP A 92 -21.17 1.47 -22.01
C ASP A 92 -20.24 2.67 -21.73
N ILE A 93 -19.33 2.56 -20.77
CA ILE A 93 -18.30 3.58 -20.52
C ILE A 93 -17.46 3.78 -21.78
N THR A 94 -17.28 5.05 -22.15
CA THR A 94 -16.60 5.44 -23.38
C THR A 94 -15.10 5.61 -23.14
N GLU A 95 -14.32 5.50 -24.21
CA GLU A 95 -12.89 5.82 -24.17
C GLU A 95 -12.63 7.29 -23.83
N GLU A 96 -13.54 8.18 -24.24
CA GLU A 96 -13.49 9.60 -23.88
C GLU A 96 -13.58 9.78 -22.37
N TYR A 97 -14.54 9.11 -21.71
CA TYR A 97 -14.70 9.18 -20.27
C TYR A 97 -13.49 8.59 -19.53
N ALA A 98 -12.99 7.42 -19.96
CA ALA A 98 -11.77 6.84 -19.40
C ALA A 98 -10.57 7.79 -19.49
N ARG A 99 -10.46 8.55 -20.60
CA ARG A 99 -9.42 9.57 -20.77
C ARG A 99 -9.63 10.79 -19.86
N THR A 100 -10.87 11.17 -19.59
CA THR A 100 -11.22 12.24 -18.64
C THR A 100 -10.93 11.84 -17.19
N GLU A 101 -11.21 10.59 -16.83
CA GLU A 101 -10.83 10.03 -15.52
C GLU A 101 -9.31 9.91 -15.39
N GLY A 102 -8.60 9.62 -16.48
CA GLY A 102 -7.17 9.96 -16.61
C GLY A 102 -6.20 9.03 -15.88
N GLU A 103 -6.65 7.87 -15.42
CA GLU A 103 -5.84 6.88 -14.71
C GLU A 103 -5.03 5.97 -15.64
N GLY A 104 -3.91 5.45 -15.13
CA GLY A 104 -3.03 4.53 -15.86
C GLY A 104 -2.57 5.09 -17.20
N ASP A 105 -2.78 4.31 -18.27
CA ASP A 105 -2.46 4.70 -19.65
C ASP A 105 -3.59 5.49 -20.34
N LYS A 106 -4.63 5.89 -19.59
CA LYS A 106 -5.82 6.64 -20.05
C LYS A 106 -6.67 5.88 -21.07
N SER A 107 -6.46 4.57 -21.22
CA SER A 107 -7.23 3.73 -22.13
C SER A 107 -8.50 3.18 -21.47
N LEU A 108 -9.52 2.92 -22.29
CA LEU A 108 -10.73 2.21 -21.85
C LEU A 108 -10.42 0.79 -21.34
N ALA A 109 -9.39 0.15 -21.90
CA ALA A 109 -8.99 -1.20 -21.49
C ALA A 109 -8.45 -1.21 -20.06
N TYR A 110 -7.55 -0.27 -19.74
CA TYR A 110 -7.06 -0.07 -18.37
C TYR A 110 -8.21 0.27 -17.43
N TRP A 111 -9.05 1.24 -17.81
CA TRP A 111 -10.20 1.66 -17.00
C TRP A 111 -11.11 0.49 -16.64
N LYS A 112 -11.49 -0.33 -17.63
CA LYS A 112 -12.36 -1.50 -17.42
C LYS A 112 -11.70 -2.54 -16.52
N GLU A 113 -10.40 -2.77 -16.64
CA GLU A 113 -9.71 -3.74 -15.80
C GLU A 113 -9.60 -3.24 -14.35
N ALA A 114 -9.15 -2.01 -14.15
CA ALA A 114 -9.00 -1.41 -12.82
C ALA A 114 -10.35 -1.35 -12.09
N HIS A 115 -11.41 -0.87 -12.75
CA HIS A 115 -12.73 -0.75 -12.13
C HIS A 115 -13.41 -2.10 -11.92
N ARG A 116 -13.21 -3.10 -12.80
CA ARG A 116 -13.71 -4.46 -12.56
C ARG A 116 -13.10 -5.07 -11.29
N GLN A 117 -11.82 -4.82 -11.05
CA GLN A 117 -11.16 -5.27 -9.82
C GLN A 117 -11.68 -4.50 -8.60
N ALA A 118 -11.73 -3.17 -8.67
CA ALA A 118 -12.17 -2.32 -7.57
C ALA A 118 -13.63 -2.59 -7.17
N PHE A 119 -14.56 -2.54 -8.12
CA PHE A 119 -15.99 -2.80 -7.91
C PHE A 119 -16.25 -4.26 -7.57
N GLY A 120 -15.50 -5.20 -8.16
CA GLY A 120 -15.59 -6.62 -7.84
C GLY A 120 -15.10 -6.97 -6.43
N ARG A 121 -14.21 -6.15 -5.85
CA ARG A 121 -13.78 -6.22 -4.45
C ARG A 121 -14.86 -5.62 -3.54
N GLU A 122 -15.25 -4.38 -3.79
CA GLU A 122 -16.30 -3.64 -3.05
C GLU A 122 -17.60 -4.46 -2.94
N CYS A 123 -18.15 -4.90 -4.07
CA CYS A 123 -19.37 -5.70 -4.12
C CYS A 123 -19.29 -6.97 -3.25
N ARG A 124 -18.14 -7.63 -3.24
CA ARG A 124 -17.95 -8.90 -2.52
C ARG A 124 -17.69 -8.70 -1.04
N GLU A 125 -16.81 -7.77 -0.70
CA GLU A 125 -16.31 -7.55 0.65
C GLU A 125 -17.30 -6.74 1.50
N GLU A 126 -17.98 -5.76 0.91
CA GLU A 126 -18.84 -4.84 1.65
C GLU A 126 -20.32 -5.24 1.60
N TYR A 127 -20.78 -5.71 0.42
CA TYR A 127 -22.20 -5.96 0.20
C TYR A 127 -22.57 -7.44 0.00
N GLY A 128 -21.57 -8.33 -0.14
CA GLY A 128 -21.80 -9.76 -0.37
C GLY A 128 -22.53 -10.07 -1.68
N ILE A 129 -22.40 -9.21 -2.70
CA ILE A 129 -22.98 -9.38 -4.04
C ILE A 129 -21.89 -9.58 -5.10
N GLU A 130 -22.28 -10.04 -6.29
CA GLU A 130 -21.38 -10.15 -7.43
C GLU A 130 -21.47 -8.91 -8.33
N PHE A 131 -20.32 -8.38 -8.72
CA PHE A 131 -20.22 -7.34 -9.73
C PHE A 131 -20.60 -7.87 -11.12
N THR A 132 -21.38 -7.09 -11.87
CA THR A 132 -21.79 -7.40 -13.25
C THR A 132 -21.64 -6.16 -14.14
N GLU A 133 -21.31 -6.35 -15.43
CA GLU A 133 -21.02 -5.23 -16.35
C GLU A 133 -22.26 -4.42 -16.79
N ASP A 134 -23.46 -4.85 -16.38
CA ASP A 134 -24.72 -4.11 -16.53
C ASP A 134 -25.01 -3.18 -15.34
N MET A 135 -24.21 -3.23 -14.27
CA MET A 135 -24.31 -2.30 -13.15
C MET A 135 -24.11 -0.85 -13.61
N ILE A 136 -24.85 0.05 -12.97
CA ILE A 136 -24.84 1.48 -13.28
C ILE A 136 -23.72 2.16 -12.49
N CYS A 137 -22.81 2.76 -13.22
CA CYS A 137 -21.79 3.67 -12.73
C CYS A 137 -22.40 5.07 -12.56
N VAL A 138 -22.11 5.69 -11.42
CA VAL A 138 -22.32 7.13 -11.17
C VAL A 138 -21.01 7.80 -11.53
N CYS A 139 -21.02 8.50 -12.66
CA CYS A 139 -19.86 9.13 -13.27
C CYS A 139 -19.87 10.62 -12.95
N GLU A 140 -18.86 11.08 -12.24
CA GLU A 140 -18.71 12.46 -11.78
C GLU A 140 -17.55 13.12 -12.50
N GLU A 141 -17.82 14.10 -13.35
CA GLU A 141 -16.80 15.01 -13.87
C GLU A 141 -16.68 16.20 -12.92
N PHE A 142 -15.45 16.65 -12.66
CA PHE A 142 -15.19 17.73 -11.72
C PHE A 142 -14.14 18.74 -12.21
N GLU A 143 -14.18 19.91 -11.62
CA GLU A 143 -13.19 20.97 -11.77
C GLU A 143 -12.41 21.12 -10.46
N VAL A 144 -11.10 21.35 -10.57
CA VAL A 144 -10.27 21.71 -9.42
C VAL A 144 -10.48 23.19 -9.11
N VAL A 145 -11.06 23.48 -7.95
CA VAL A 145 -11.30 24.85 -7.45
C VAL A 145 -10.03 25.38 -6.81
N TYR A 146 -9.33 24.52 -6.08
CA TYR A 146 -8.04 24.81 -5.48
C TYR A 146 -7.18 23.55 -5.53
N ALA A 147 -5.93 23.68 -5.95
CA ALA A 147 -4.91 22.67 -5.74
C ALA A 147 -3.73 23.35 -5.06
N GLU A 148 -3.13 22.67 -4.08
CA GLU A 148 -1.80 23.06 -3.66
C GLU A 148 -0.86 23.05 -4.89
N PRO A 149 0.09 24.00 -4.97
CA PRO A 149 1.03 24.03 -6.07
C PRO A 149 1.63 22.64 -6.24
N PHE A 150 1.45 22.05 -7.42
CA PHE A 150 2.21 20.88 -7.81
C PHE A 150 3.64 21.37 -8.03
N ILE A 151 4.44 21.33 -6.96
CA ILE A 151 5.87 21.58 -7.08
C ILE A 151 6.45 20.27 -7.64
N GLU A 152 6.90 20.29 -8.90
CA GLU A 152 7.96 19.37 -9.33
C GLU A 152 9.18 19.73 -8.47
N GLU A 153 9.30 19.15 -7.27
CA GLU A 153 10.37 19.53 -6.36
C GLU A 153 11.74 19.09 -6.92
N GLU A 154 12.50 20.06 -7.45
CA GLU A 154 13.94 20.08 -7.17
C GLU A 154 14.10 20.55 -5.71
N PRO A 155 14.74 19.77 -4.82
CA PRO A 155 14.70 20.06 -3.39
C PRO A 155 15.48 21.32 -3.04
N SER A 156 14.90 22.17 -2.18
CA SER A 156 15.52 23.41 -1.70
C SER A 156 16.33 23.20 -0.40
N MET A 157 17.43 23.94 -0.26
CA MET A 157 18.47 23.82 0.77
C MET A 157 18.02 23.97 2.25
N GLU A 158 16.80 24.42 2.55
CA GLU A 158 16.34 24.58 3.94
C GLU A 158 15.56 23.36 4.48
N GLU A 159 15.13 22.43 3.61
CA GLU A 159 14.59 21.11 4.00
C GLU A 159 15.68 20.04 4.20
N GLU A 160 16.93 20.32 3.79
CA GLU A 160 18.08 19.41 3.95
C GLU A 160 18.37 19.02 5.40
N LEU A 161 17.81 19.71 6.39
CA LEU A 161 17.94 19.33 7.80
C LEU A 161 16.74 18.56 8.39
N SER A 162 15.64 18.33 7.66
CA SER A 162 14.50 17.57 8.22
C SER A 162 13.73 16.64 7.28
N THR A 163 14.03 16.55 5.99
CA THR A 163 13.53 15.45 5.15
C THR A 163 14.47 14.25 5.26
N GLU A 164 14.21 13.37 6.22
CA GLU A 164 14.78 12.03 6.24
C GLU A 164 14.49 11.34 4.89
N LYS A 165 15.52 11.05 4.09
CA LYS A 165 15.35 10.36 2.80
C LYS A 165 14.54 9.08 3.00
N ALA A 166 13.52 8.86 2.17
CA ALA A 166 12.75 7.61 2.22
C ALA A 166 13.68 6.40 2.00
N ALA A 167 13.41 5.30 2.70
CA ALA A 167 14.19 4.08 2.52
C ALA A 167 13.90 3.46 1.14
N VAL A 168 14.95 3.10 0.42
CA VAL A 168 14.88 2.40 -0.87
C VAL A 168 14.90 0.89 -0.61
N ILE A 169 14.04 0.14 -1.30
CA ILE A 169 13.97 -1.32 -1.21
C ILE A 169 14.78 -1.94 -2.35
N ASP A 170 15.82 -2.68 -2.01
CA ASP A 170 16.70 -3.38 -2.97
C ASP A 170 16.68 -4.89 -2.72
N THR A 171 16.94 -5.68 -3.75
CA THR A 171 17.15 -7.13 -3.61
C THR A 171 18.38 -7.40 -2.74
N MET A 172 18.21 -8.26 -1.74
CA MET A 172 19.30 -8.68 -0.85
C MET A 172 20.31 -9.53 -1.62
N LYS A 173 21.59 -9.22 -1.45
CA LYS A 173 22.71 -9.93 -2.08
C LYS A 173 23.61 -10.58 -1.01
N PRO A 174 24.42 -11.59 -1.35
CA PRO A 174 25.36 -12.20 -0.41
C PRO A 174 26.29 -11.18 0.27
N GLU A 175 26.67 -10.11 -0.43
CA GLU A 175 27.55 -9.06 0.11
C GLU A 175 26.89 -8.23 1.22
N ASP A 176 25.56 -8.31 1.35
CA ASP A 176 24.80 -7.61 2.39
C ASP A 176 24.85 -8.33 3.76
N TYR A 177 25.37 -9.56 3.82
CA TYR A 177 25.26 -10.45 4.98
C TYR A 177 25.70 -9.79 6.30
N GLU A 178 26.86 -9.11 6.33
CA GLU A 178 27.37 -8.49 7.55
C GLU A 178 26.42 -7.41 8.10
N GLU A 179 25.84 -6.59 7.22
CA GLU A 179 24.86 -5.57 7.63
C GLU A 179 23.54 -6.20 8.09
N VAL A 180 23.05 -7.22 7.38
CA VAL A 180 21.81 -7.94 7.71
C VAL A 180 21.93 -8.66 9.05
N ARG A 181 23.03 -9.40 9.24
CA ARG A 181 23.32 -10.12 10.49
C ARG A 181 23.38 -9.16 11.66
N LYS A 182 24.08 -8.03 11.50
CA LYS A 182 24.14 -6.99 12.53
C LYS A 182 22.75 -6.46 12.86
N LEU A 183 21.93 -6.14 11.86
CA LEU A 183 20.56 -5.67 12.06
C LEU A 183 19.72 -6.70 12.85
N TRP A 184 19.83 -7.99 12.53
CA TRP A 184 19.09 -9.04 13.23
C TRP A 184 19.55 -9.23 14.66
N VAL A 185 20.87 -9.25 14.90
CA VAL A 185 21.43 -9.34 16.27
C VAL A 185 21.04 -8.13 17.12
N ASP A 186 20.99 -6.94 16.53
CA ASP A 186 20.60 -5.70 17.21
C ASP A 186 19.06 -5.56 17.38
N THR A 187 18.27 -6.53 16.90
CA THR A 187 16.80 -6.52 16.98
C THR A 187 16.30 -7.48 18.07
N PRO A 188 15.81 -6.98 19.22
CA PRO A 188 15.38 -7.84 20.31
C PRO A 188 14.25 -8.79 19.92
N GLY A 189 14.34 -10.04 20.36
CA GLY A 189 13.31 -11.06 20.11
C GLY A 189 13.42 -11.75 18.75
N MET A 190 14.54 -11.59 18.04
CA MET A 190 14.87 -12.38 16.85
C MET A 190 15.38 -13.76 17.27
N GLY A 191 14.77 -14.81 16.72
CA GLY A 191 15.24 -16.18 16.89
C GLY A 191 16.26 -16.50 15.82
N LEU A 192 17.56 -16.47 16.15
CA LEU A 192 18.65 -16.77 15.23
C LEU A 192 19.40 -18.04 15.66
N ASN A 193 20.16 -18.62 14.74
CA ASN A 193 21.02 -19.77 14.99
C ASN A 193 22.31 -19.74 14.15
N GLU A 194 23.38 -20.38 14.64
CA GLU A 194 24.70 -20.32 14.02
C GLU A 194 24.82 -21.05 12.67
N THR A 195 23.81 -21.85 12.27
CA THR A 195 23.86 -22.66 11.04
C THR A 195 23.06 -22.03 9.89
N ASP A 196 21.75 -21.82 10.06
CA ASP A 196 20.93 -21.25 8.98
C ASP A 196 21.21 -19.75 8.78
N ASP A 197 21.55 -19.04 9.85
CA ASP A 197 21.85 -17.61 9.84
C ASP A 197 23.36 -17.31 9.73
N SER A 198 24.15 -18.32 9.32
CA SER A 198 25.56 -18.15 8.96
C SER A 198 25.71 -17.49 7.58
N GLU A 199 26.92 -17.02 7.26
CA GLU A 199 27.20 -16.40 5.95
C GLU A 199 26.95 -17.41 4.82
N GLU A 200 27.38 -18.64 5.03
CA GLU A 200 27.19 -19.74 4.11
C GLU A 200 25.71 -20.12 3.98
N GLY A 201 24.99 -20.18 5.10
CA GLY A 201 23.55 -20.48 5.15
C GLY A 201 22.71 -19.46 4.39
N ILE A 202 22.88 -18.18 4.71
CA ILE A 202 22.19 -17.08 4.04
C ILE A 202 22.58 -17.00 2.56
N THR A 203 23.86 -17.10 2.22
CA THR A 203 24.31 -17.08 0.82
C THR A 203 23.69 -18.21 -0.01
N ALA A 204 23.66 -19.43 0.54
CA ALA A 204 23.00 -20.57 -0.11
C ALA A 204 21.49 -20.34 -0.27
N TYR A 205 20.83 -19.74 0.73
CA TYR A 205 19.42 -19.41 0.68
C TYR A 205 19.10 -18.36 -0.39
N LEU A 206 19.87 -17.27 -0.46
CA LEU A 206 19.74 -16.21 -1.46
C LEU A 206 19.94 -16.74 -2.88
N LYS A 207 20.93 -17.64 -3.07
CA LYS A 207 21.16 -18.28 -4.37
C LYS A 207 19.96 -19.11 -4.84
N ARG A 208 19.25 -19.74 -3.91
CA ARG A 208 18.02 -20.50 -4.20
C ARG A 208 16.82 -19.58 -4.44
N ASN A 209 16.79 -18.41 -3.81
CA ASN A 209 15.66 -17.49 -3.76
C ASN A 209 16.09 -16.07 -4.20
N PRO A 210 16.56 -15.89 -5.46
CA PRO A 210 17.27 -14.68 -5.87
C PRO A 210 16.39 -13.43 -6.00
N SER A 211 15.06 -13.57 -5.97
CA SER A 211 14.14 -12.46 -6.22
C SER A 211 13.13 -12.20 -5.09
N THR A 212 13.33 -12.81 -3.92
CA THR A 212 12.36 -12.82 -2.82
C THR A 212 12.90 -12.34 -1.48
N CYS A 213 14.19 -12.04 -1.39
CA CYS A 213 14.82 -11.42 -0.22
C CYS A 213 15.16 -9.96 -0.51
N PHE A 214 14.90 -9.06 0.44
CA PHE A 214 15.07 -7.63 0.25
C PHE A 214 15.69 -6.93 1.47
N VAL A 215 16.38 -5.83 1.20
CA VAL A 215 16.92 -4.91 2.20
C VAL A 215 16.32 -3.52 1.98
N ALA A 216 16.14 -2.77 3.06
CA ALA A 216 15.76 -1.37 3.02
C ALA A 216 16.98 -0.53 3.36
N ARG A 217 17.33 0.42 2.49
CA ARG A 217 18.48 1.31 2.67
C ARG A 217 18.04 2.76 2.74
N LYS A 218 18.50 3.47 3.77
CA LYS A 218 18.27 4.91 3.95
C LYS A 218 19.62 5.59 4.06
N GLU A 219 19.87 6.55 3.19
CA GLU A 219 21.18 7.23 3.10
C GLU A 219 22.36 6.27 2.95
N GLY A 220 22.16 5.20 2.17
CA GLY A 220 23.15 4.14 1.94
C GLY A 220 23.32 3.13 3.09
N ARG A 221 22.67 3.36 4.24
CA ARG A 221 22.73 2.45 5.40
C ARG A 221 21.56 1.50 5.43
N MET A 222 21.80 0.24 5.78
CA MET A 222 20.71 -0.71 5.99
C MET A 222 19.88 -0.34 7.23
N VAL A 223 18.58 -0.21 7.02
CA VAL A 223 17.58 0.12 8.04
C VAL A 223 16.51 -0.95 8.21
N GLY A 224 16.41 -1.88 7.27
CA GLY A 224 15.50 -3.01 7.35
C GLY A 224 15.94 -4.17 6.45
N ALA A 225 15.45 -5.37 6.74
CA ALA A 225 15.68 -6.56 5.95
C ALA A 225 14.51 -7.54 6.07
N ILE A 226 14.22 -8.24 4.99
CA ILE A 226 13.28 -9.36 4.95
C ILE A 226 13.91 -10.55 4.22
N LEU A 227 13.94 -11.70 4.90
CA LEU A 227 14.37 -12.98 4.36
C LEU A 227 13.12 -13.81 4.05
N SER A 228 12.86 -14.05 2.77
CA SER A 228 11.74 -14.87 2.32
C SER A 228 12.09 -15.70 1.09
N GLY A 229 11.37 -16.79 0.87
CA GLY A 229 11.65 -17.70 -0.23
C GLY A 229 10.73 -18.91 -0.23
N HIS A 230 11.01 -19.88 -1.10
CA HIS A 230 10.12 -21.02 -1.29
C HIS A 230 10.82 -22.29 -1.81
N ASP A 231 10.13 -23.41 -1.69
CA ASP A 231 10.50 -24.70 -2.29
C ASP A 231 9.75 -25.00 -3.60
N GLY A 232 8.93 -24.05 -4.08
CA GLY A 232 8.06 -24.19 -5.24
C GLY A 232 6.62 -24.56 -4.89
N ARG A 233 6.34 -24.92 -3.63
CA ARG A 233 5.00 -25.25 -3.15
C ARG A 233 4.40 -24.14 -2.27
N ARG A 234 5.19 -23.61 -1.34
CA ARG A 234 4.77 -22.60 -0.36
C ARG A 234 5.88 -21.57 -0.17
N GLY A 235 5.49 -20.31 -0.05
CA GLY A 235 6.39 -19.25 0.40
C GLY A 235 6.51 -19.26 1.92
N PHE A 236 7.67 -18.87 2.43
CA PHE A 236 7.91 -18.64 3.83
C PHE A 236 8.65 -17.32 4.04
N ILE A 237 8.23 -16.55 5.06
CA ILE A 237 8.98 -15.41 5.59
C ILE A 237 9.64 -15.88 6.89
N TYR A 238 10.97 -15.80 6.95
CA TYR A 238 11.78 -16.27 8.08
C TYR A 238 12.18 -15.15 9.02
N HIS A 239 12.77 -14.09 8.46
CA HIS A 239 13.26 -12.96 9.23
C HIS A 239 12.71 -11.67 8.65
N THR A 240 12.23 -10.79 9.53
CA THR A 240 11.82 -9.43 9.16
C THR A 240 12.22 -8.52 10.28
N ALA A 241 13.09 -7.56 9.98
CA ALA A 241 13.59 -6.61 10.95
C ALA A 241 13.62 -5.20 10.34
N VAL A 242 13.24 -4.23 11.16
CA VAL A 242 13.43 -2.80 10.89
C VAL A 242 14.07 -2.20 12.12
N LYS A 243 15.15 -1.44 11.90
CA LYS A 243 15.90 -0.75 12.95
C LYS A 243 14.96 0.07 13.80
N GLN A 244 15.09 0.00 15.13
CA GLN A 244 14.10 0.56 16.06
C GLN A 244 13.83 2.07 15.84
N THR A 245 14.86 2.84 15.50
CA THR A 245 14.76 4.28 15.21
C THR A 245 14.01 4.61 13.92
N GLU A 246 13.90 3.64 13.01
CA GLU A 246 13.31 3.80 11.67
C GLU A 246 11.92 3.15 11.56
N ARG A 247 11.37 2.65 12.69
CA ARG A 247 10.05 2.02 12.73
C ARG A 247 8.94 3.06 12.60
N LYS A 248 7.74 2.58 12.21
CA LYS A 248 6.54 3.41 11.96
C LYS A 248 6.67 4.39 10.80
N GLN A 249 7.67 4.19 9.92
CA GLN A 249 7.87 4.95 8.68
C GLN A 249 7.46 4.17 7.42
N GLY A 250 6.65 3.12 7.54
CA GLY A 250 6.21 2.28 6.40
C GLY A 250 7.22 1.27 5.86
N ILE A 251 8.49 1.31 6.29
CA ILE A 251 9.57 0.42 5.81
C ILE A 251 9.23 -1.06 5.91
N GLY A 252 8.64 -1.49 7.03
CA GLY A 252 8.28 -2.90 7.24
C GLY A 252 7.23 -3.38 6.24
N SER A 253 6.23 -2.54 5.94
CA SER A 253 5.20 -2.86 4.95
C SER A 253 5.79 -2.91 3.54
N ALA A 254 6.63 -1.93 3.17
CA ALA A 254 7.31 -1.93 1.87
C ALA A 254 8.18 -3.19 1.65
N LEU A 255 8.86 -3.68 2.69
CA LEU A 255 9.61 -4.95 2.64
C LEU A 255 8.69 -6.16 2.42
N VAL A 256 7.57 -6.23 3.13
CA VAL A 256 6.58 -7.32 2.97
C VAL A 256 5.98 -7.30 1.57
N ASP A 257 5.59 -6.14 1.06
CA ASP A 257 5.02 -5.99 -0.29
C ASP A 257 6.01 -6.45 -1.38
N ALA A 258 7.29 -6.08 -1.25
CA ALA A 258 8.34 -6.53 -2.15
C ALA A 258 8.50 -8.06 -2.12
N ALA A 259 8.55 -8.66 -0.92
CA ALA A 259 8.64 -10.10 -0.72
C ALA A 259 7.45 -10.85 -1.32
N LEU A 260 6.22 -10.41 -1.04
CA LEU A 260 5.00 -11.02 -1.56
C LEU A 260 4.89 -10.88 -3.09
N THR A 261 5.28 -9.74 -3.63
CA THR A 261 5.35 -9.52 -5.09
C THR A 261 6.34 -10.46 -5.74
N GLY A 262 7.54 -10.63 -5.17
CA GLY A 262 8.54 -11.59 -5.64
C GLY A 262 8.01 -13.02 -5.63
N LEU A 263 7.46 -13.47 -4.49
CA LEU A 263 6.92 -14.82 -4.34
C LEU A 263 5.78 -15.09 -5.34
N LYS A 264 4.90 -14.11 -5.55
CA LYS A 264 3.80 -14.21 -6.53
C LYS A 264 4.33 -14.33 -7.96
N ARG A 265 5.36 -13.56 -8.33
CA ARG A 265 6.02 -13.65 -9.65
C ARG A 265 6.65 -15.02 -9.90
N GLU A 266 7.19 -15.65 -8.85
CA GLU A 266 7.74 -17.01 -8.92
C GLU A 266 6.64 -18.11 -8.89
N GLY A 267 5.36 -17.73 -8.90
CA GLY A 267 4.22 -18.64 -9.02
C GLY A 267 3.69 -19.19 -7.68
N ILE A 268 4.14 -18.65 -6.56
CA ILE A 268 3.68 -19.04 -5.23
C ILE A 268 2.31 -18.48 -4.94
N LYS A 269 1.40 -19.36 -4.51
CA LYS A 269 -0.01 -19.02 -4.23
C LYS A 269 -0.31 -18.81 -2.75
N LYS A 270 0.60 -19.21 -1.85
CA LYS A 270 0.38 -19.13 -0.41
C LYS A 270 1.69 -19.00 0.34
N VAL A 271 1.74 -18.03 1.25
CA VAL A 271 2.88 -17.70 2.10
C VAL A 271 2.53 -18.00 3.55
N ALA A 272 3.53 -18.40 4.34
CA ALA A 272 3.40 -18.62 5.78
C ALA A 272 4.57 -17.98 6.52
N LEU A 273 4.38 -17.76 7.81
CA LEU A 273 5.40 -17.28 8.74
C LEU A 273 5.09 -17.84 10.12
N VAL A 274 6.06 -17.77 11.02
CA VAL A 274 5.88 -18.13 12.43
C VAL A 274 6.39 -16.98 13.29
N VAL A 275 5.62 -16.65 14.32
CA VAL A 275 5.96 -15.60 15.28
C VAL A 275 5.98 -16.22 16.67
N PHE A 276 6.87 -15.76 17.54
CA PHE A 276 6.82 -16.15 18.94
C PHE A 276 5.52 -15.67 19.59
N ARG A 277 4.82 -16.56 20.30
CA ARG A 277 3.54 -16.27 20.98
C ARG A 277 3.56 -15.06 21.92
N LYS A 278 4.74 -14.65 22.39
CA LYS A 278 4.90 -13.48 23.29
C LYS A 278 5.10 -12.16 22.54
N ASN A 279 5.24 -12.18 21.21
CA ASN A 279 5.55 -11.01 20.40
C ASN A 279 4.28 -10.28 19.91
N GLN A 280 3.55 -9.68 20.85
CA GLN A 280 2.27 -9.01 20.58
C GLN A 280 2.38 -7.89 19.54
N THR A 281 3.51 -7.16 19.52
CA THR A 281 3.77 -6.11 18.53
C THR A 281 3.92 -6.68 17.11
N GLY A 282 4.57 -7.84 16.98
CA GLY A 282 4.71 -8.54 15.71
C GLY A 282 3.37 -9.06 15.20
N ASP A 283 2.55 -9.65 16.07
CA ASP A 283 1.24 -10.20 15.70
C ASP A 283 0.32 -9.13 15.09
N ALA A 284 0.20 -7.96 15.74
CA ALA A 284 -0.59 -6.84 15.22
C ALA A 284 -0.08 -6.32 13.86
N PHE A 285 1.24 -6.34 13.65
CA PHE A 285 1.82 -5.98 12.35
C PHE A 285 1.39 -6.98 11.27
N TRP A 286 1.52 -8.28 11.51
CA TRP A 286 1.17 -9.31 10.52
C TRP A 286 -0.32 -9.35 10.20
N GLU A 287 -1.19 -9.16 11.19
CA GLU A 287 -2.64 -9.00 10.96
C GLU A 287 -2.94 -7.82 10.05
N LYS A 288 -2.29 -6.66 10.29
CA LYS A 288 -2.41 -5.48 9.40
C LYS A 288 -1.90 -5.76 7.98
N GLN A 289 -0.91 -6.64 7.82
CA GLN A 289 -0.42 -7.08 6.50
C GLN A 289 -1.30 -8.17 5.85
N GLY A 290 -2.46 -8.51 6.44
CA GLY A 290 -3.41 -9.48 5.90
C GLY A 290 -3.08 -10.95 6.22
N PHE A 291 -2.13 -11.22 7.12
CA PHE A 291 -1.87 -12.58 7.59
C PHE A 291 -2.86 -12.96 8.70
N ALA A 292 -3.57 -14.07 8.50
CA ALA A 292 -4.49 -14.61 9.51
C ALA A 292 -3.82 -15.67 10.39
N LEU A 293 -4.12 -15.62 11.70
CA LEU A 293 -3.75 -16.68 12.64
C LEU A 293 -4.45 -18.00 12.27
N ARG A 294 -3.71 -19.11 12.34
CA ARG A 294 -4.23 -20.46 12.06
C ARG A 294 -4.35 -21.25 13.35
N GLU A 295 -5.56 -21.32 13.88
CA GLU A 295 -5.86 -22.06 15.12
C GLU A 295 -6.08 -23.56 14.89
N ASP A 296 -6.29 -23.97 13.65
CA ASP A 296 -6.53 -25.37 13.26
C ASP A 296 -5.23 -26.18 13.02
N LEU A 297 -4.06 -25.55 13.14
CA LEU A 297 -2.77 -26.16 12.81
C LEU A 297 -1.87 -26.33 14.03
N ASN A 298 -1.18 -27.48 14.08
CA ASN A 298 -0.08 -27.71 15.00
C ASN A 298 1.25 -27.48 14.28
N TYR A 299 2.09 -26.56 14.79
CA TYR A 299 3.49 -26.46 14.37
C TYR A 299 4.32 -27.58 15.02
N ARG A 300 5.03 -28.36 14.20
CA ARG A 300 5.92 -29.44 14.64
C ARG A 300 7.26 -29.34 13.91
N ASN A 301 8.36 -29.37 14.64
CA ASN A 301 9.71 -29.33 14.09
C ASN A 301 10.59 -30.43 14.71
N LYS A 302 11.58 -30.88 13.95
CA LYS A 302 12.64 -31.80 14.39
C LYS A 302 13.94 -31.38 13.72
N ALA A 303 14.92 -31.00 14.53
CA ALA A 303 16.24 -30.66 14.01
C ALA A 303 16.95 -31.92 13.49
N LEU A 304 17.58 -31.82 12.32
CA LEU A 304 18.39 -32.90 11.72
C LEU A 304 19.89 -32.75 12.01
N ALA A 305 20.28 -31.61 12.56
CA ALA A 305 21.60 -31.29 13.06
C ALA A 305 21.45 -30.49 14.37
N GLU A 306 22.55 -30.32 15.10
CA GLU A 306 22.58 -29.42 16.25
C GLU A 306 22.44 -27.97 15.77
N LEU A 307 21.53 -27.22 16.41
CA LEU A 307 21.31 -25.80 16.12
C LEU A 307 21.61 -25.01 17.39
N VAL A 308 22.76 -24.33 17.39
CA VAL A 308 23.14 -23.43 18.48
C VAL A 308 22.40 -22.11 18.27
N ARG A 309 21.53 -21.76 19.22
CA ARG A 309 20.75 -20.52 19.16
C ARG A 309 21.59 -19.31 19.55
N ILE A 310 21.28 -18.19 18.93
CA ILE A 310 21.80 -16.88 19.30
C ILE A 310 20.64 -16.12 19.94
N ASP A 311 20.78 -15.76 21.22
CA ASP A 311 19.80 -14.97 21.94
C ASP A 311 19.97 -13.48 21.58
N THR A 312 18.86 -12.81 21.23
CA THR A 312 18.82 -11.37 20.86
C THR A 312 17.75 -10.62 21.65
#